data_AF-A0AAV6WJH7-F1
#
_entry.id   AF-A0AAV6WJH7-F1
#
_cell.length_a   1.000
_cell.length_b   1.000
_cell.length_c   1.000
_cell.angle_alpha   90.00
_cell.angle_beta   90.00
_cell.angle_gamma   90.00
#
_symmetry.space_group_name_H-M   'P 1'
#
loop_
_entity.id
_entity.type
_entity.pdbx_description
1 polymer ?
#
loop_
_entity_poly.entity_id
_entity_poly.type
_entity_poly.pdbx_seq_one_letter_code
_entity_poly.pdbx_strand_id
1 'polypeptide(L)'
;MAKSCMFLFCTLKRVNMRLEIEMEKLCIILMIFFLVIVVEAATKEKLTKLRFFVEDTFTGANQTAYKVAQSNITSTSPSLFGQVNVVDAPFTMGPKAKSKILGRAQGIVGFADLNEIGFHMSITFVFTSGKYKGSTLSMMGRNNLLQKHRQMPIVGGTGAFAMAKGIATTSNYYFDTTTDNAVFEYKIIVNHY
;
A
#
# COMPACT_ATOMS: atom_id res chain seq x y z
N MET A 1 50.97 56.75 -27.27
CA MET A 1 49.68 56.58 -26.57
C MET A 1 48.90 55.33 -26.96
N ALA A 2 48.72 55.01 -28.26
CA ALA A 2 47.86 53.90 -28.71
C ALA A 2 48.24 52.49 -28.21
N LYS A 3 49.53 52.15 -28.10
CA LYS A 3 49.98 50.81 -27.64
C LYS A 3 49.63 50.51 -26.17
N SER A 4 49.58 51.53 -25.32
CA SER A 4 49.26 51.37 -23.90
C SER A 4 47.76 51.13 -23.68
N CYS A 5 46.90 51.79 -24.47
CA CYS A 5 45.45 51.61 -24.43
C CYS A 5 45.02 50.20 -24.90
N MET A 6 45.67 49.67 -25.93
CA MET A 6 45.42 48.31 -26.45
C MET A 6 45.83 47.20 -25.47
N PHE A 7 46.91 47.41 -24.70
CA PHE A 7 47.32 46.48 -23.65
C PHE A 7 46.32 46.44 -22.50
N LEU A 8 45.81 47.60 -22.06
CA LEU A 8 44.81 47.69 -21.00
C LEU A 8 43.50 47.00 -21.40
N PHE A 9 43.03 47.22 -22.64
CA PHE A 9 41.82 46.57 -23.18
C PHE A 9 41.95 45.05 -23.26
N CYS A 10 43.11 44.55 -23.71
CA CYS A 10 43.38 43.10 -23.79
C CYS A 10 43.43 42.47 -22.39
N THR A 11 43.97 43.20 -21.41
CA THR A 11 44.06 42.75 -20.01
C THR A 11 42.69 42.73 -19.33
N LEU A 12 41.87 43.78 -19.52
CA LEU A 12 40.48 43.85 -19.05
C LEU A 12 39.61 42.72 -19.62
N LYS A 13 39.72 42.44 -20.92
CA LYS A 13 38.96 41.35 -21.58
C LYS A 13 39.38 39.98 -21.05
N ARG A 14 40.66 39.79 -20.76
CA ARG A 14 41.21 38.55 -20.18
C ARG A 14 40.79 38.36 -18.70
N VAL A 15 40.65 39.44 -17.94
CA VAL A 15 40.12 39.42 -16.56
C VAL A 15 38.62 39.12 -16.55
N ASN A 16 37.82 39.72 -17.43
CA ASN A 16 36.37 39.48 -17.51
C ASN A 16 36.06 38.02 -17.91
N MET A 17 36.77 37.49 -18.91
CA MET A 17 36.64 36.09 -19.33
C MET A 17 37.04 35.10 -18.21
N ARG A 18 38.02 35.47 -17.37
CA ARG A 18 38.42 34.65 -16.21
C ARG A 18 37.36 34.68 -15.10
N LEU A 19 36.73 35.83 -14.85
CA LEU A 19 35.64 35.98 -13.89
C LEU A 19 34.40 35.19 -14.32
N GLU A 20 34.04 35.22 -15.61
CA GLU A 20 32.93 34.41 -16.16
C GLU A 20 33.16 32.91 -15.92
N ILE A 21 34.37 32.40 -16.21
CA ILE A 21 34.71 30.99 -16.00
C ILE A 21 34.68 30.60 -14.51
N GLU A 22 35.17 31.45 -13.61
CA GLU A 22 35.12 31.17 -12.16
C GLU A 22 33.69 31.24 -11.60
N MET A 23 32.85 32.12 -12.14
CA MET A 23 31.41 32.17 -11.82
C MET A 23 30.67 30.93 -12.31
N GLU A 24 30.97 30.43 -13.52
CA GLU A 24 30.41 29.18 -14.02
C GLU A 24 30.83 27.98 -13.15
N LYS A 25 32.10 27.90 -12.76
CA LYS A 25 32.59 26.86 -11.83
C LYS A 25 31.88 26.92 -10.49
N LEU A 26 31.69 28.13 -9.92
CA LEU A 26 31.00 28.30 -8.65
C LEU A 26 29.53 27.86 -8.76
N CYS A 27 28.84 28.22 -9.85
CA CYS A 27 27.48 27.77 -10.12
C CYS A 27 27.39 26.24 -10.21
N ILE A 28 28.33 25.59 -10.90
CA ILE A 28 28.37 24.12 -11.02
C ILE A 28 28.59 23.47 -9.65
N ILE A 29 29.52 23.99 -8.83
CA ILE A 29 29.78 23.47 -7.48
C ILE A 29 28.53 23.61 -6.60
N LEU A 30 27.84 24.75 -6.65
CA LEU A 30 26.60 24.97 -5.91
C LEU A 30 25.48 24.02 -6.38
N MET A 31 25.34 23.78 -7.68
CA MET A 31 24.37 22.81 -8.21
C MET A 31 24.69 21.38 -7.76
N ILE A 32 25.96 20.97 -7.79
CA ILE A 32 26.38 19.65 -7.31
C ILE A 32 26.10 19.51 -5.81
N PHE A 33 26.45 20.53 -5.02
CA PHE A 33 26.21 20.52 -3.57
C PHE A 33 24.71 20.44 -3.26
N PHE A 34 23.88 21.19 -3.97
CA PHE A 34 22.43 21.13 -3.83
C PHE A 34 21.88 19.76 -4.24
N LEU A 35 22.39 19.18 -5.32
CA LEU A 35 22.01 17.83 -5.75
C LEU A 35 22.38 16.76 -4.70
N VAL A 36 23.58 16.84 -4.11
CA VAL A 36 24.03 15.92 -3.06
C VAL A 36 23.13 16.03 -1.83
N ILE A 37 22.79 17.25 -1.39
CA ILE A 37 21.84 17.47 -0.30
C ILE A 37 20.47 16.84 -0.59
N VAL A 38 19.96 17.01 -1.81
CA VAL A 38 18.67 16.45 -2.24
C VAL A 38 18.69 14.91 -2.23
N VAL A 39 19.79 14.29 -2.66
CA VAL A 39 19.94 12.83 -2.69
C VAL A 39 20.04 12.24 -1.28
N GLU A 40 20.79 12.88 -0.37
CA GLU A 40 20.91 12.43 1.03
C GLU A 40 19.58 12.55 1.79
N ALA A 41 18.81 13.61 1.49
CA ALA A 41 17.49 13.84 2.08
C ALA A 41 16.39 12.93 1.49
N ALA A 42 16.65 12.24 0.37
CA ALA A 42 15.68 11.37 -0.26
C ALA A 42 15.45 10.11 0.59
N THR A 43 14.21 9.92 1.04
CA THR A 43 13.83 8.70 1.76
C THR A 43 13.94 7.48 0.85
N LYS A 44 14.72 6.48 1.26
CA LYS A 44 14.95 5.27 0.47
C LYS A 44 13.69 4.41 0.40
N GLU A 45 13.10 4.33 -0.78
CA GLU A 45 11.95 3.46 -1.05
C GLU A 45 12.33 1.98 -0.82
N LYS A 46 11.42 1.25 -0.18
CA LYS A 46 11.51 -0.17 0.16
C LYS A 46 10.35 -0.92 -0.48
N LEU A 47 10.67 -1.99 -1.20
CA LEU A 47 9.70 -2.96 -1.68
C LEU A 47 9.56 -4.10 -0.66
N THR A 48 8.36 -4.33 -0.15
CA THR A 48 8.07 -5.45 0.76
C THR A 48 7.03 -6.39 0.17
N LYS A 49 7.30 -7.70 0.26
CA LYS A 49 6.41 -8.77 -0.15
C LYS A 49 5.93 -9.52 1.09
N LEU A 50 4.63 -9.59 1.28
CA LEU A 50 4.00 -10.27 2.42
C LEU A 50 3.13 -11.40 1.90
N ARG A 51 3.03 -12.45 2.71
CA ARG A 51 2.12 -13.57 2.50
C ARG A 51 1.55 -14.02 3.84
N PHE A 52 0.23 -14.10 3.93
CA PHE A 52 -0.48 -14.53 5.14
C PHE A 52 -1.87 -15.06 4.78
N PHE A 53 -2.55 -15.64 5.77
CA PHE A 53 -3.88 -16.21 5.63
C PHE A 53 -4.85 -15.52 6.58
N VAL A 54 -6.05 -15.17 6.11
CA VAL A 54 -7.13 -14.58 6.91
C VAL A 54 -8.22 -15.62 7.07
N GLU A 55 -8.72 -15.79 8.29
CA GLU A 55 -9.79 -16.73 8.63
C GLU A 55 -11.08 -15.97 8.96
N ASP A 56 -12.02 -15.98 8.02
CA ASP A 56 -13.34 -15.39 8.18
C ASP A 56 -14.31 -16.48 8.64
N THR A 57 -14.86 -16.28 9.83
CA THR A 57 -15.79 -17.19 10.48
C THR A 57 -17.12 -16.47 10.64
N PHE A 58 -18.15 -16.93 9.94
CA PHE A 58 -19.49 -16.32 9.94
C PHE A 58 -20.44 -16.97 10.94
N THR A 59 -20.11 -18.17 11.44
CA THR A 59 -20.95 -18.93 12.37
C THR A 59 -20.12 -19.62 13.46
N GLY A 60 -20.74 -19.95 14.59
CA GLY A 60 -20.10 -20.65 15.71
C GLY A 60 -19.48 -19.72 16.77
N ALA A 61 -18.89 -20.32 17.81
CA ALA A 61 -18.44 -19.60 19.02
C ALA A 61 -17.31 -18.58 18.79
N ASN A 62 -16.59 -18.69 17.67
CA ASN A 62 -15.46 -17.82 17.31
C ASN A 62 -15.75 -17.00 16.06
N GLN A 63 -17.00 -16.54 15.90
CA GLN A 63 -17.41 -15.70 14.79
C GLN A 63 -16.59 -14.40 14.73
N THR A 64 -16.00 -14.11 13.57
CA THR A 64 -15.14 -12.96 13.30
C THR A 64 -15.78 -11.96 12.34
N ALA A 65 -16.88 -12.32 11.68
CA ALA A 65 -17.62 -11.46 10.78
C ALA A 65 -19.11 -11.41 11.15
N TYR A 66 -19.66 -10.21 11.28
CA TYR A 66 -21.05 -9.99 11.69
C TYR A 66 -21.81 -9.14 10.67
N LYS A 67 -23.00 -9.59 10.29
CA LYS A 67 -23.95 -8.80 9.48
C LYS A 67 -24.52 -7.67 10.32
N VAL A 68 -24.32 -6.43 9.88
CA VAL A 68 -24.76 -5.21 10.58
C VAL A 68 -25.84 -4.44 9.84
N ALA A 69 -25.98 -4.65 8.53
CA ALA A 69 -27.05 -4.06 7.73
C ALA A 69 -27.39 -4.94 6.53
N GLN A 70 -28.60 -4.75 5.98
CA GLN A 70 -29.05 -5.36 4.74
C GLN A 70 -30.10 -4.47 4.06
N SER A 71 -30.26 -4.65 2.74
CA SER A 71 -31.31 -4.01 1.95
C SER A 71 -32.59 -4.87 1.95
N ASN A 72 -33.72 -4.27 1.57
CA ASN A 72 -34.99 -4.99 1.38
C ASN A 72 -34.92 -6.04 0.25
N ILE A 73 -34.04 -5.85 -0.74
CA ILE A 73 -33.83 -6.80 -1.84
C ILE A 73 -32.75 -7.85 -1.53
N THR A 74 -32.05 -7.80 -0.40
CA THR A 74 -30.90 -8.67 -0.13
C THR A 74 -31.24 -10.15 -0.23
N SER A 75 -32.40 -10.58 0.28
CA SER A 75 -32.82 -11.99 0.28
C SER A 75 -33.26 -12.52 -1.08
N THR A 76 -33.70 -11.64 -1.99
CA THR A 76 -34.14 -12.01 -3.34
C THR A 76 -33.10 -11.70 -4.41
N SER A 77 -32.06 -10.93 -4.07
CA SER A 77 -30.93 -10.64 -4.95
C SER A 77 -30.07 -11.88 -5.19
N PRO A 78 -29.68 -12.18 -6.43
CA PRO A 78 -28.78 -13.31 -6.71
C PRO A 78 -27.38 -13.15 -6.11
N SER A 79 -27.03 -11.93 -5.69
CA SER A 79 -25.71 -11.53 -5.20
C SER A 79 -25.67 -11.15 -3.73
N LEU A 80 -26.78 -11.26 -2.98
CA LEU A 80 -26.91 -10.70 -1.62
C LEU A 80 -26.69 -9.17 -1.55
N PHE A 81 -26.99 -8.45 -2.63
CA PHE A 81 -26.81 -7.01 -2.75
C PHE A 81 -27.34 -6.24 -1.53
N GLY A 82 -26.56 -5.28 -1.06
CA GLY A 82 -26.90 -4.41 0.06
C GLY A 82 -26.65 -5.01 1.44
N GLN A 83 -26.20 -6.27 1.54
CA GLN A 83 -25.69 -6.82 2.80
C GLN A 83 -24.36 -6.15 3.16
N VAL A 84 -24.21 -5.77 4.44
CA VAL A 84 -22.99 -5.20 5.00
C VAL A 84 -22.57 -5.99 6.24
N ASN A 85 -21.30 -6.39 6.25
CA ASN A 85 -20.65 -7.06 7.36
C ASN A 85 -19.51 -6.22 7.93
N VAL A 86 -19.35 -6.25 9.25
CA VAL A 86 -18.11 -5.84 9.92
C VAL A 86 -17.25 -7.06 10.16
N VAL A 87 -15.93 -6.90 10.01
CA VAL A 87 -14.96 -7.98 10.12
C VAL A 87 -13.89 -7.59 11.13
N ASP A 88 -13.58 -8.53 12.03
CA ASP A 88 -12.38 -8.51 12.87
C ASP A 88 -11.83 -9.94 12.94
N ALA A 89 -10.99 -10.31 11.96
CA ALA A 89 -10.47 -11.66 11.77
C ALA A 89 -8.97 -11.75 12.05
N PRO A 90 -8.46 -12.83 12.67
CA PRO A 90 -7.03 -13.03 12.77
C PRO A 90 -6.42 -13.29 11.39
N PHE A 91 -5.18 -12.83 11.18
CA PHE A 91 -4.37 -13.32 10.07
C PHE A 91 -3.06 -13.95 10.55
N THR A 92 -2.70 -15.05 9.92
CA THR A 92 -1.67 -15.97 10.39
C THR A 92 -0.63 -16.27 9.30
N MET A 93 0.53 -16.77 9.74
CA MET A 93 1.64 -17.10 8.86
C MET A 93 1.37 -18.32 7.95
N GLY A 94 0.43 -19.19 8.34
CA GLY A 94 0.10 -20.42 7.65
C GLY A 94 -1.39 -20.72 7.76
N PRO A 95 -1.94 -21.59 6.92
CA PRO A 95 -3.38 -21.81 6.83
C PRO A 95 -3.95 -22.65 7.99
N LYS A 96 -3.11 -23.24 8.84
CA LYS A 96 -3.55 -24.09 9.96
C LYS A 96 -3.97 -23.21 11.14
N ALA A 97 -5.01 -23.60 11.87
CA ALA A 97 -5.51 -22.87 13.05
C ALA A 97 -4.43 -22.62 14.13
N LYS A 98 -3.42 -23.49 14.26
CA LYS A 98 -2.29 -23.33 15.21
C LYS A 98 -1.14 -22.46 14.68
N SER A 99 -1.28 -21.89 13.49
CA SER A 99 -0.22 -21.06 12.90
C SER A 99 -0.04 -19.77 13.71
N LYS A 100 1.19 -19.25 13.70
CA LYS A 100 1.51 -17.99 14.37
C LYS A 100 0.62 -16.85 13.86
N ILE A 101 -0.08 -16.19 14.77
CA ILE A 101 -0.85 -14.98 14.49
C ILE A 101 0.11 -13.81 14.25
N LEU A 102 -0.11 -13.12 13.13
CA LEU A 102 0.67 -11.95 12.70
C LEU A 102 -0.06 -10.63 13.02
N GLY A 103 -1.39 -10.67 13.06
CA GLY A 103 -2.22 -9.49 13.24
C GLY A 103 -3.71 -9.78 13.10
N ARG A 104 -4.48 -8.71 12.86
CA ARG A 104 -5.92 -8.78 12.59
C ARG A 104 -6.29 -8.01 11.32
N ALA A 105 -7.22 -8.54 10.54
CA ALA A 105 -7.86 -7.88 9.42
C ALA A 105 -9.18 -7.28 9.92
N GLN A 106 -9.29 -5.96 9.87
CA GLN A 106 -10.38 -5.20 10.50
C GLN A 106 -11.03 -4.28 9.49
N GLY A 107 -12.36 -4.24 9.43
CA GLY A 107 -13.06 -3.28 8.58
C GLY A 107 -14.46 -3.72 8.17
N ILE A 108 -14.86 -3.34 6.95
CA ILE A 108 -16.22 -3.49 6.44
C ILE A 108 -16.19 -4.16 5.06
N VAL A 109 -17.12 -5.07 4.85
CA VAL A 109 -17.37 -5.75 3.57
C VAL A 109 -18.83 -5.57 3.20
N GLY A 110 -19.10 -4.98 2.04
CA GLY A 110 -20.44 -4.79 1.50
C GLY A 110 -20.64 -5.54 0.19
N PHE A 111 -21.76 -6.25 0.04
CA PHE A 111 -22.16 -6.87 -1.23
C PHE A 111 -22.70 -5.76 -2.14
N ALA A 112 -21.89 -5.35 -3.11
CA ALA A 112 -22.08 -4.11 -3.86
C ALA A 112 -22.28 -4.32 -5.36
N ASP A 113 -22.46 -5.58 -5.78
CA ASP A 113 -22.72 -5.96 -7.17
C ASP A 113 -24.13 -6.57 -7.27
N LEU A 114 -24.92 -6.17 -8.27
CA LEU A 114 -26.31 -6.64 -8.45
C LEU A 114 -26.38 -8.03 -9.11
N ASN A 115 -25.32 -8.44 -9.81
CA ASN A 115 -25.34 -9.63 -10.66
C ASN A 115 -24.40 -10.72 -10.14
N GLU A 116 -23.25 -10.33 -9.56
CA GLU A 116 -22.23 -11.26 -9.08
C GLU A 116 -22.08 -11.18 -7.55
N ILE A 117 -21.52 -12.20 -6.91
CA ILE A 117 -21.09 -12.12 -5.49
C ILE A 117 -19.80 -11.27 -5.42
N GLY A 118 -20.00 -9.96 -5.60
CA GLY A 118 -18.98 -8.92 -5.64
C GLY A 118 -19.02 -8.06 -4.40
N PHE A 119 -17.95 -8.11 -3.61
CA PHE A 119 -17.79 -7.26 -2.45
C PHE A 119 -17.12 -5.94 -2.82
N HIS A 120 -17.54 -4.85 -2.18
CA HIS A 120 -16.65 -3.74 -1.88
C HIS A 120 -16.02 -4.01 -0.50
N MET A 121 -14.69 -4.09 -0.45
CA MET A 121 -13.94 -4.31 0.79
C MET A 121 -13.22 -3.03 1.19
N SER A 122 -13.32 -2.67 2.46
CA SER A 122 -12.51 -1.64 3.12
C SER A 122 -11.91 -2.26 4.38
N ILE A 123 -10.68 -2.77 4.27
CA ILE A 123 -10.03 -3.59 5.30
C ILE A 123 -8.66 -3.00 5.64
N THR A 124 -8.36 -2.93 6.92
CA THR A 124 -7.05 -2.60 7.46
C THR A 124 -6.41 -3.86 8.06
N PHE A 125 -5.21 -4.19 7.60
CA PHE A 125 -4.36 -5.22 8.23
C PHE A 125 -3.56 -4.58 9.35
N VAL A 126 -3.89 -4.91 10.59
CA VAL A 126 -3.23 -4.42 11.80
C VAL A 126 -2.21 -5.45 12.27
N PHE A 127 -0.92 -5.17 12.12
CA PHE A 127 0.14 -6.08 12.53
C PHE A 127 0.36 -5.99 14.05
N THR A 128 0.25 -7.12 14.75
CA THR A 128 0.39 -7.18 16.22
C THR A 128 1.63 -7.97 16.65
N SER A 129 2.35 -8.60 15.73
CA SER A 129 3.57 -9.35 16.02
C SER A 129 4.63 -9.22 14.92
N GLY A 130 5.85 -9.70 15.23
CA GLY A 130 6.97 -9.69 14.30
C GLY A 130 7.52 -8.30 13.97
N LYS A 131 8.23 -8.19 12.85
CA LYS A 131 8.96 -6.98 12.42
C LYS A 131 8.06 -5.75 12.24
N TYR A 132 6.79 -5.96 11.89
CA TYR A 132 5.86 -4.88 11.54
C TYR A 132 4.85 -4.58 12.66
N LYS A 133 5.06 -5.10 13.88
CA LYS A 133 4.18 -4.86 15.02
C LYS A 133 3.90 -3.36 15.20
N GLY A 134 2.62 -3.00 15.32
CA GLY A 134 2.14 -1.62 15.46
C GLY A 134 1.95 -0.87 14.13
N SER A 135 2.32 -1.47 13.00
CA SER A 135 2.10 -0.89 11.66
C SER A 135 0.78 -1.39 11.06
N THR A 136 0.27 -0.67 10.06
CA THR A 136 -0.93 -1.10 9.33
C THR A 136 -0.79 -0.97 7.82
N LEU A 137 -1.58 -1.75 7.08
CA LEU A 137 -1.83 -1.57 5.65
C LEU A 137 -3.33 -1.45 5.41
N SER A 138 -3.74 -0.48 4.61
CA SER A 138 -5.15 -0.26 4.26
C SER A 138 -5.41 -0.69 2.83
N MET A 139 -6.41 -1.56 2.66
CA MET A 139 -6.85 -2.12 1.39
C MET A 139 -8.29 -1.66 1.12
N MET A 140 -8.55 -1.16 -0.08
CA MET A 140 -9.90 -0.74 -0.48
C MET A 140 -10.15 -1.12 -1.93
N GLY A 141 -11.15 -1.95 -2.22
CA GLY A 141 -11.40 -2.35 -3.60
C GLY A 141 -12.52 -3.37 -3.77
N ARG A 142 -12.81 -3.66 -5.05
CA ARG A 142 -13.76 -4.69 -5.44
C ARG A 142 -13.13 -6.08 -5.33
N ASN A 143 -13.86 -7.03 -4.78
CA ASN A 143 -13.46 -8.43 -4.65
C ASN A 143 -14.61 -9.34 -5.09
N ASN A 144 -14.52 -9.96 -6.28
CA ASN A 144 -15.52 -10.94 -6.73
C ASN A 144 -15.13 -12.33 -6.22
N LEU A 145 -15.91 -12.90 -5.29
CA LEU A 145 -15.59 -14.15 -4.60
C LEU A 145 -15.32 -15.33 -5.55
N LEU A 146 -15.99 -15.37 -6.70
CA LEU A 146 -15.95 -16.48 -7.67
C LEU A 146 -14.73 -16.41 -8.62
N GLN A 147 -14.04 -15.27 -8.67
CA GLN A 147 -12.83 -15.14 -9.48
C GLN A 147 -11.62 -15.75 -8.77
N LYS A 148 -10.79 -16.50 -9.53
CA LYS A 148 -9.60 -17.18 -9.01
C LYS A 148 -8.50 -16.22 -8.55
N HIS A 149 -8.33 -15.10 -9.25
CA HIS A 149 -7.29 -14.11 -8.99
C HIS A 149 -7.95 -12.75 -8.80
N ARG A 150 -7.88 -12.24 -7.56
CA ARG A 150 -8.57 -11.02 -7.17
C ARG A 150 -7.54 -10.04 -6.66
N GLN A 151 -7.46 -8.88 -7.29
CA GLN A 151 -6.50 -7.84 -6.94
C GLN A 151 -7.21 -6.62 -6.38
N MET A 152 -6.72 -6.11 -5.26
CA MET A 152 -7.20 -4.89 -4.63
C MET A 152 -6.00 -3.98 -4.32
N PRO A 153 -6.15 -2.66 -4.47
CA PRO A 153 -5.08 -1.74 -4.17
C PRO A 153 -4.85 -1.64 -2.65
N ILE A 154 -3.58 -1.53 -2.27
CA ILE A 154 -3.17 -0.98 -1.00
C ILE A 154 -3.13 0.53 -1.16
N VAL A 155 -4.04 1.21 -0.48
CA VAL A 155 -4.27 2.66 -0.60
C VAL A 155 -3.49 3.47 0.44
N GLY A 156 -2.87 2.81 1.42
CA GLY A 156 -2.08 3.46 2.45
C GLY A 156 -1.56 2.51 3.50
N GLY A 157 -0.86 3.06 4.48
CA GLY A 157 -0.38 2.35 5.66
C GLY A 157 0.20 3.30 6.71
N THR A 158 0.51 2.75 7.88
CA THR A 158 1.08 3.50 9.01
C THR A 158 2.32 2.80 9.55
N GLY A 159 3.09 3.49 10.40
CA GLY A 159 4.29 2.95 11.01
C GLY A 159 5.32 2.57 9.96
N ALA A 160 5.77 1.32 9.97
CA ALA A 160 6.73 0.79 9.00
C ALA A 160 6.19 0.75 7.56
N PHE A 161 4.90 1.02 7.35
CA PHE A 161 4.25 1.11 6.05
C PHE A 161 3.68 2.50 5.80
N ALA A 162 4.21 3.55 6.44
CA ALA A 162 3.83 4.92 6.15
C ALA A 162 3.96 5.22 4.65
N MET A 163 2.94 5.88 4.08
CA MET A 163 2.87 6.19 2.64
C MET A 163 2.86 4.96 1.72
N ALA A 164 2.50 3.79 2.26
CA ALA A 164 2.45 2.55 1.49
C ALA A 164 1.52 2.63 0.27
N LYS A 165 2.01 2.16 -0.88
CA LYS A 165 1.22 1.95 -2.10
C LYS A 165 1.55 0.59 -2.69
N GLY A 166 0.54 -0.12 -3.17
CA GLY A 166 0.77 -1.47 -3.66
C GLY A 166 -0.49 -2.22 -4.06
N ILE A 167 -0.35 -3.53 -4.17
CA ILE A 167 -1.43 -4.44 -4.59
C ILE A 167 -1.48 -5.62 -3.63
N ALA A 168 -2.68 -5.95 -3.17
CA ALA A 168 -3.02 -7.20 -2.52
C ALA A 168 -3.67 -8.13 -3.54
N THR A 169 -3.15 -9.35 -3.66
CA THR A 169 -3.78 -10.43 -4.42
C THR A 169 -4.34 -11.45 -3.43
N THR A 170 -5.59 -11.85 -3.60
CA THR A 170 -6.23 -12.86 -2.74
C THR A 170 -6.86 -13.99 -3.54
N SER A 171 -6.89 -15.17 -2.92
CA SER A 171 -7.51 -16.40 -3.43
C SER A 171 -8.10 -17.21 -2.28
N ASN A 172 -9.12 -18.01 -2.56
CA ASN A 172 -9.72 -18.93 -1.59
C ASN A 172 -8.74 -20.10 -1.34
N TYR A 173 -8.29 -20.26 -0.10
CA TYR A 173 -7.52 -21.44 0.33
C TYR A 173 -8.46 -22.55 0.79
N TYR A 174 -9.51 -22.17 1.52
CA TYR A 174 -10.59 -23.05 1.99
C TYR A 174 -11.91 -22.27 2.01
N PHE A 175 -13.01 -22.92 1.69
CA PHE A 175 -14.36 -22.37 1.77
C PHE A 175 -15.35 -23.48 2.09
N ASP A 176 -16.08 -23.33 3.19
CA ASP A 176 -17.18 -24.22 3.57
C ASP A 176 -18.51 -23.58 3.16
N THR A 177 -19.18 -24.17 2.18
CA THR A 177 -20.46 -23.68 1.66
C THR A 177 -21.63 -23.85 2.64
N THR A 178 -21.46 -24.62 3.71
CA THR A 178 -22.50 -24.87 4.71
C THR A 178 -22.49 -23.79 5.79
N THR A 179 -21.29 -23.37 6.19
CA THR A 179 -21.09 -22.42 7.31
C THR A 179 -20.67 -21.03 6.85
N ASP A 180 -20.38 -20.88 5.56
CA ASP A 180 -19.70 -19.74 4.90
C ASP A 180 -18.30 -19.43 5.45
N ASN A 181 -17.74 -20.31 6.30
CA ASN A 181 -16.41 -20.12 6.86
C ASN A 181 -15.34 -20.28 5.78
N ALA A 182 -14.38 -19.36 5.79
CA ALA A 182 -13.41 -19.22 4.71
C ALA A 182 -12.01 -18.94 5.23
N VAL A 183 -11.02 -19.52 4.54
CA VAL A 183 -9.62 -19.10 4.69
C VAL A 183 -9.16 -18.52 3.38
N PHE A 184 -8.72 -17.27 3.41
CA PHE A 184 -8.21 -16.55 2.24
C PHE A 184 -6.70 -16.39 2.35
N GLU A 185 -5.99 -16.75 1.28
CA GLU A 185 -4.57 -16.40 1.15
C GLU A 185 -4.46 -14.97 0.63
N TYR A 186 -3.58 -14.18 1.24
CA TYR A 186 -3.21 -12.84 0.77
C TYR A 186 -1.74 -12.78 0.43
N LYS A 187 -1.43 -12.23 -0.74
CA LYS A 187 -0.08 -11.87 -1.19
C LYS A 187 -0.06 -10.37 -1.44
N ILE A 188 0.69 -9.62 -0.65
CA ILE A 188 0.78 -8.17 -0.76
C ILE A 188 2.17 -7.79 -1.25
N ILE A 189 2.21 -6.92 -2.25
CA ILE A 189 3.42 -6.26 -2.73
C ILE A 189 3.23 -4.77 -2.51
N VAL A 190 4.10 -4.15 -1.70
CA VAL A 190 3.95 -2.76 -1.26
C VAL A 190 5.27 -2.01 -1.29
N ASN A 191 5.23 -0.80 -1.84
CA ASN A 191 6.28 0.20 -1.75
C ASN A 191 6.02 1.12 -0.56
N HIS A 192 7.05 1.40 0.23
CA HIS A 192 7.03 2.29 1.40
C HIS A 192 8.44 2.86 1.66
N TYR A 193 8.68 3.56 2.77
CA TYR A 193 9.93 4.29 3.04
C TYR A 193 10.64 3.87 4.34
#